data_AF-A0A2G9WPX7-F1
#
_entry.id   AF-A0A2G9WPX7-F1
#
_cell.length_a   1.000
_cell.length_b   1.000
_cell.length_c   1.000
_cell.angle_alpha   90.00
_cell.angle_beta   90.00
_cell.angle_gamma   90.00
#
_symmetry.space_group_name_H-M   'P 1'
#
loop_
_entity.id
_entity.type
_entity.pdbx_description
1 polymer ?
#
loop_
_entity_poly.entity_id
_entity_poly.type
_entity_poly.pdbx_seq_one_letter_code
_entity_poly.pdbx_strand_id
1 'polypeptide(L)'
;MIVCHCNVLTVEDIQGAVDELLTEMPLRVITPGLVYRRLGTRGRCCGCFPLAIDVINAHIEKRLATDDLAERRQQIVEQQRAYRANMPQRRRMAADA
;
A
#
# COMPACT_ATOMS: atom_id res chain seq x y z
N MET A 1 9.09 -3.27 -19.20
CA MET A 1 8.04 -3.75 -20.15
C MET A 1 6.81 -2.84 -20.06
N ILE A 2 6.10 -2.50 -21.15
CA ILE A 2 4.87 -1.67 -21.04
C ILE A 2 3.70 -2.47 -20.46
N VAL A 3 3.01 -1.90 -19.46
CA VAL A 3 1.82 -2.47 -18.81
C VAL A 3 0.56 -1.70 -19.21
N CYS A 4 0.62 -0.37 -19.22
CA CYS A 4 -0.51 0.48 -19.60
C CYS A 4 -0.23 1.25 -20.89
N HIS A 5 -0.92 0.90 -21.98
CA HIS A 5 -0.78 1.62 -23.23
C HIS A 5 -1.31 3.08 -23.14
N CYS A 6 -2.47 3.29 -22.52
CA CYS A 6 -3.13 4.61 -22.47
C CYS A 6 -2.36 5.70 -21.72
N ASN A 7 -1.54 5.31 -20.75
CA ASN A 7 -0.73 6.22 -19.93
C ASN A 7 0.77 5.99 -20.12
N VAL A 8 1.15 5.08 -21.03
CA VAL A 8 2.54 4.70 -21.31
C VAL A 8 3.31 4.30 -20.03
N LEU A 9 2.67 3.50 -19.16
CA LEU A 9 3.28 3.05 -17.91
C LEU A 9 3.96 1.69 -18.09
N THR A 10 5.17 1.58 -17.57
CA THR A 10 5.98 0.37 -17.59
C THR A 10 5.89 -0.42 -16.29
N VAL A 11 6.42 -1.64 -16.29
CA VAL A 11 6.62 -2.45 -15.08
C VAL A 11 7.45 -1.68 -14.06
N GLU A 12 8.51 -1.02 -14.54
CA GLU A 12 9.45 -0.27 -13.73
C GLU A 12 8.76 0.94 -13.05
N ASP A 13 7.90 1.65 -13.77
CA ASP A 13 7.09 2.75 -13.20
C ASP A 13 6.16 2.25 -12.09
N ILE A 14 5.48 1.13 -12.34
CA ILE A 14 4.54 0.54 -11.36
C ILE A 14 5.30 0.07 -10.12
N GLN A 15 6.44 -0.61 -10.29
CA GLN A 15 7.26 -1.10 -9.18
C GLN A 15 7.81 0.05 -8.33
N GLY A 16 8.32 1.11 -8.96
CA GLY A 16 8.80 2.30 -8.23
C GLY A 16 7.69 2.96 -7.40
N ALA A 17 6.50 3.13 -7.99
CA ALA A 17 5.35 3.67 -7.25
C ALA A 17 4.90 2.74 -6.11
N VAL A 18 4.99 1.42 -6.28
CA VAL A 18 4.72 0.45 -5.21
C VAL A 18 5.74 0.59 -4.07
N ASP A 19 7.03 0.76 -4.38
CA ASP A 19 8.07 0.93 -3.35
C ASP A 19 7.88 2.20 -2.52
N GLU A 20 7.51 3.32 -3.16
CA GLU A 20 7.15 4.55 -2.44
C GLU A 20 5.93 4.34 -1.54
N LEU A 21 4.88 3.70 -2.07
CA LEU A 21 3.66 3.42 -1.30
C LEU A 21 3.91 2.48 -0.12
N LEU A 22 4.74 1.45 -0.29
CA LEU A 22 5.15 0.55 0.78
C LEU A 22 6.01 1.27 1.82
N THR A 23 6.81 2.24 1.40
CA THR A 23 7.65 3.03 2.31
C THR A 23 6.79 3.92 3.20
N GLU A 24 5.79 4.60 2.63
CA GLU A 24 4.89 5.48 3.37
C GLU A 24 3.80 4.75 4.15
N MET A 25 3.26 3.66 3.60
CA MET A 25 2.10 2.96 4.14
C MET A 25 2.28 1.43 4.10
N PRO A 26 3.18 0.85 4.92
CA PRO A 26 3.57 -0.58 4.83
C PRO A 26 2.42 -1.58 5.03
N LEU A 27 1.34 -1.18 5.72
CA LEU A 27 0.20 -2.05 6.01
C LEU A 27 -0.97 -1.89 5.03
N ARG A 28 -0.94 -0.89 4.14
CA ARG A 28 -2.06 -0.59 3.24
C ARG A 28 -2.08 -1.56 2.06
N VAL A 29 -3.30 -1.98 1.68
CA VAL A 29 -3.51 -2.72 0.42
C VAL A 29 -3.25 -1.78 -0.76
N ILE A 30 -2.31 -2.15 -1.62
CA ILE A 30 -1.96 -1.38 -2.82
C ILE A 30 -2.84 -1.84 -3.98
N THR A 31 -3.58 -0.91 -4.56
CA THR A 31 -4.46 -1.15 -5.72
C THR A 31 -3.96 -0.38 -6.94
N PRO A 32 -4.30 -0.80 -8.17
CA PRO A 32 -3.93 -0.06 -9.37
C PRO A 32 -4.35 1.41 -9.32
N GLY A 33 -5.55 1.72 -8.80
CA GLY A 33 -6.00 3.10 -8.65
C GLY A 33 -5.11 3.95 -7.73
N LEU A 34 -4.54 3.36 -6.69
CA LEU A 34 -3.59 4.03 -5.79
C LEU A 34 -2.23 4.23 -6.47
N VAL A 35 -1.73 3.22 -7.17
CA VAL A 35 -0.47 3.29 -7.94
C VAL A 35 -0.57 4.36 -9.04
N TYR A 36 -1.67 4.39 -9.80
CA TYR A 36 -1.83 5.35 -10.89
C TYR A 36 -1.91 6.78 -10.34
N ARG A 37 -2.63 6.96 -9.21
CA ARG A 37 -2.67 8.23 -8.49
C ARG A 37 -1.27 8.67 -8.03
N ARG A 38 -0.46 7.72 -7.52
CA ARG A 38 0.93 8.00 -7.14
C ARG A 38 1.75 8.49 -8.34
N LEU A 39 1.57 7.87 -9.50
CA LEU A 39 2.20 8.25 -10.77
C LEU A 39 1.61 9.54 -11.40
N GLY A 40 0.72 10.26 -10.71
CA GLY A 40 0.11 11.49 -11.22
C GLY A 40 -0.93 11.27 -12.33
N THR A 41 -1.39 10.04 -12.54
CA THR A 41 -2.35 9.68 -13.59
C THR A 41 -3.64 9.08 -13.03
N ARG A 42 -4.62 8.86 -13.90
CA ARG A 42 -5.83 8.06 -13.62
C ARG A 42 -5.92 6.94 -14.66
N GLY A 43 -6.59 5.85 -14.32
CA GLY A 43 -6.92 4.81 -15.29
C GLY A 43 -7.81 5.38 -16.40
N ARG A 44 -7.42 5.20 -17.67
CA ARG A 44 -8.16 5.70 -18.84
C ARG A 44 -9.20 4.70 -19.37
N CYS A 45 -8.75 3.51 -19.76
CA CYS A 45 -9.63 2.41 -20.21
C CYS A 45 -9.71 1.24 -19.22
N CYS A 46 -8.81 1.20 -18.24
CA CYS A 46 -8.67 0.16 -17.21
C CYS A 46 -8.46 -1.28 -17.72
N GLY A 47 -8.29 -1.52 -19.03
CA GLY A 47 -8.08 -2.87 -19.58
C GLY A 47 -6.74 -3.53 -19.18
N CYS A 48 -5.76 -2.74 -18.74
CA CYS A 48 -4.47 -3.23 -18.23
C CYS A 48 -4.49 -3.56 -16.74
N PHE A 49 -5.60 -3.36 -16.02
CA PHE A 49 -5.65 -3.54 -14.57
C PHE A 49 -5.35 -4.97 -14.11
N PRO A 50 -5.82 -6.04 -14.78
CA PRO A 50 -5.43 -7.40 -14.39
C PRO A 50 -3.91 -7.59 -14.39
N LEU A 51 -3.23 -7.19 -15.48
CA LEU A 51 -1.77 -7.26 -15.58
C LEU A 51 -1.08 -6.35 -14.54
N ALA A 52 -1.60 -5.15 -14.30
CA ALA A 52 -1.07 -4.26 -13.27
C ALA A 52 -1.19 -4.87 -11.87
N ILE A 53 -2.29 -5.57 -11.56
CA ILE A 53 -2.48 -6.28 -10.29
C ILE A 53 -1.43 -7.38 -10.14
N ASP A 54 -1.19 -8.17 -11.18
CA ASP A 54 -0.17 -9.23 -11.15
C ASP A 54 1.22 -8.65 -10.90
N VAL A 55 1.58 -7.56 -11.59
CA VAL A 55 2.87 -6.86 -11.39
C VAL A 55 2.99 -6.30 -9.96
N ILE A 56 1.93 -5.69 -9.43
CA ILE A 56 1.90 -5.15 -8.07
C ILE A 56 2.10 -6.28 -7.05
N ASN A 57 1.33 -7.36 -7.15
CA ASN A 57 1.38 -8.47 -6.21
C ASN A 57 2.74 -9.17 -6.24
N ALA A 58 3.26 -9.47 -7.43
CA ALA A 58 4.58 -10.10 -7.56
C ALA A 58 5.71 -9.23 -6.96
N HIS A 59 5.62 -7.90 -7.10
CA HIS A 59 6.60 -7.00 -6.50
C HIS A 59 6.47 -6.93 -4.97
N ILE A 60 5.24 -6.90 -4.45
CA ILE A 60 4.99 -6.94 -3.00
C ILE A 60 5.52 -8.25 -2.40
N GLU A 61 5.25 -9.39 -3.03
CA GLU A 61 5.77 -10.69 -2.62
C GLU A 61 7.30 -10.71 -2.59
N LYS A 62 7.95 -10.16 -3.62
CA LYS A 62 9.40 -9.99 -3.65
C LYS A 62 9.90 -9.12 -2.49
N ARG A 63 9.22 -8.01 -2.19
CA ARG A 63 9.59 -7.13 -1.06
C ARG A 63 9.39 -7.80 0.30
N LEU A 64 8.37 -8.65 0.44
CA LEU A 64 8.17 -9.47 1.64
C LEU A 64 9.27 -10.53 1.81
N ALA A 65 9.72 -11.14 0.71
CA ALA A 65 10.79 -12.13 0.72
C ALA A 65 12.18 -11.53 1.04
N THR A 66 12.36 -10.21 0.93
CA THR A 66 13.61 -9.53 1.32
C THR A 66 13.73 -9.22 2.83
N ASP A 67 12.82 -9.76 3.66
CA ASP A 67 12.69 -9.58 5.12
C ASP A 67 12.43 -8.14 5.62
N ASP A 68 13.05 -7.11 5.04
CA ASP A 68 12.90 -5.68 5.42
C ASP A 68 11.42 -5.25 5.56
N LEU A 69 10.59 -5.58 4.57
CA LEU A 69 9.18 -5.21 4.62
C LEU A 69 8.41 -6.02 5.68
N ALA A 70 8.75 -7.31 5.85
CA ALA A 70 8.08 -8.17 6.83
C ALA A 70 8.37 -7.70 8.27
N GLU A 71 9.63 -7.41 8.58
CA GLU A 71 10.07 -6.86 9.86
C GLU A 71 9.39 -5.52 10.16
N ARG A 72 9.42 -4.58 9.21
CA ARG A 72 8.77 -3.27 9.36
C ARG A 72 7.27 -3.38 9.60
N ARG A 73 6.57 -4.27 8.90
CA ARG A 73 5.14 -4.50 9.12
C ARG A 73 4.88 -5.04 10.52
N GLN A 74 5.69 -5.98 10.99
CA GLN A 74 5.57 -6.56 12.33
C GLN A 74 5.75 -5.50 13.42
N GLN A 75 6.78 -4.65 13.31
CA GLN A 75 7.03 -3.54 14.23
C GLN A 75 5.83 -2.59 14.33
N ILE A 76 5.24 -2.22 13.20
CA ILE A 76 4.06 -1.33 13.20
C ILE A 76 2.86 -2.01 13.87
N VAL A 77 2.63 -3.29 13.62
CA VAL A 77 1.54 -4.05 14.25
C VAL A 77 1.73 -4.13 15.76
N GLU A 78 2.94 -4.38 16.24
CA GLU A 78 3.28 -4.42 17.66
C GLU A 78 3.09 -3.05 18.32
N GLN A 79 3.58 -1.98 17.69
CA GLN A 79 3.37 -0.61 18.15
C GLN A 79 1.88 -0.26 18.25
N GLN A 80 1.08 -0.64 17.26
CA GLN A 80 -0.38 -0.45 17.28
C GLN A 80 -1.05 -1.26 18.40
N ARG A 81 -0.62 -2.49 18.65
CA ARG A 81 -1.13 -3.32 19.77
C ARG A 81 -0.80 -2.68 21.12
N ALA A 82 0.43 -2.22 21.30
CA ALA A 82 0.87 -1.55 22.53
C ALA A 82 0.09 -0.24 22.76
N TYR A 83 -0.11 0.57 21.71
CA TYR A 83 -0.93 1.78 21.79
C TYR A 83 -2.37 1.46 22.18
N ARG A 84 -2.98 0.42 21.61
CA ARG A 84 -4.35 0.00 21.96
C ARG A 84 -4.47 -0.54 23.39
N ALA A 85 -3.47 -1.29 23.86
CA ALA A 85 -3.44 -1.81 25.24
C ALA A 85 -3.30 -0.69 26.28
N ASN A 86 -2.51 0.33 25.97
CA ASN A 86 -2.28 1.50 26.81
C ASN A 86 -3.24 2.67 26.52
N MET A 87 -4.29 2.43 25.72
CA MET A 87 -5.24 3.49 25.34
C MET A 87 -5.97 3.96 26.59
N PRO A 88 -5.81 5.22 27.03
CA PRO A 88 -6.52 5.71 28.20
C PRO A 88 -8.02 5.61 27.90
N GLN A 89 -8.74 4.86 28.73
CA GLN A 89 -10.20 4.78 28.70
C GLN A 89 -10.73 6.22 28.82
N ARG A 90 -11.04 6.85 27.69
CA ARG A 90 -11.76 8.12 27.70
C ARG A 90 -13.06 7.85 28.44
N ARG A 91 -13.09 8.35 29.67
CA ARG A 91 -14.16 8.22 30.65
C ARG A 91 -15.52 8.36 29.95
N ARG A 92 -16.45 7.50 30.32
CA ARG A 92 -17.90 7.68 30.16
C ARG A 92 -18.36 8.96 30.89
N MET A 93 -17.96 10.16 30.44
CA MET A 93 -18.30 11.44 31.06
C MET A 93 -18.98 12.39 30.05
N ALA A 94 -19.83 11.85 29.19
CA ALA A 94 -20.71 12.63 28.32
C ALA A 94 -22.06 11.93 28.08
N ALA A 95 -22.57 11.20 29.07
CA ALA A 95 -23.91 10.60 29.04
C ALA A 95 -24.80 11.03 30.23
N ASP A 96 -24.27 11.82 31.17
CA ASP A 96 -25.01 12.41 32.28
C ASP A 96 -24.84 13.94 32.24
N ALA A 97 -25.53 14.62 31.32
CA ALA A 97 -25.72 16.07 31.30
C ALA A 97 -26.99 16.43 30.52
#